data_AF-A0A2R6FWE5-F1
#
_entry.id   AF-A0A2R6FWE5-F1
#
_cell.length_a   1.000
_cell.length_b   1.000
_cell.length_c   1.000
_cell.angle_alpha   90.00
_cell.angle_beta   90.00
_cell.angle_gamma   90.00
#
_symmetry.space_group_name_H-M   'P 1'
#
loop_
_entity.id
_entity.type
_entity.pdbx_description
1 polymer ?
#
loop_
_entity_poly.entity_id
_entity_poly.type
_entity_poly.pdbx_seq_one_letter_code
_entity_poly.pdbx_strand_id
1 'polypeptide(L)'
;MTAPDPGTLDVTLVDGYVDEPAHFGVPPYISTYPRFTAGALVDAGVPAERITYHTIDELRDERNKWRDVADADLMIYLGGMTVPGKYVGGTPAEPDEVREIAWAAEGTSLMGGPIKFGVGEENAGATETERSDLDFEFVAKGDVEAAAHDLIINGLEGFGDRMRDVEEVTQWAREGAFVVEQHPNHPEYLICELETSRGCAYRCSFCTEPLYGNPSFRPPPSVVSEVDALADRGARHFRLGRQADILAYGGDGEA
;
A
#
# COMPACT_ATOMS: atom_id res chain seq x y z
N MET A 1 29.77 6.80 -2.60
CA MET A 1 29.41 5.67 -3.48
C MET A 1 28.47 6.24 -4.53
N THR A 2 28.47 5.73 -5.76
CA THR A 2 27.46 6.16 -6.75
C THR A 2 26.12 5.59 -6.31
N ALA A 3 25.04 6.37 -6.39
CA ALA A 3 23.69 5.87 -6.14
C ALA A 3 23.43 4.60 -6.99
N PRO A 4 22.75 3.58 -6.46
CA PRO A 4 22.42 2.39 -7.22
C PRO A 4 21.56 2.73 -8.44
N ASP A 5 21.72 1.99 -9.53
CA ASP A 5 20.90 2.14 -10.74
C ASP A 5 19.53 1.49 -10.50
N PRO A 6 18.40 2.25 -10.56
CA PRO A 6 17.06 1.69 -10.37
C PRO A 6 16.77 0.48 -11.27
N GLY A 7 17.33 0.44 -12.47
CA GLY A 7 17.19 -0.66 -13.42
C GLY A 7 17.74 -2.00 -12.94
N THR A 8 18.50 -2.00 -11.84
CA THR A 8 19.21 -3.17 -11.30
C THR A 8 18.67 -3.65 -9.96
N LEU A 9 17.79 -2.88 -9.32
CA LEU A 9 17.28 -3.17 -7.99
C LEU A 9 16.25 -4.30 -8.02
N ASP A 10 16.42 -5.25 -7.12
CA ASP A 10 15.39 -6.24 -6.78
C ASP A 10 14.56 -5.75 -5.59
N VAL A 11 13.24 -5.64 -5.77
CA VAL A 11 12.32 -5.08 -4.79
C VAL A 11 11.27 -6.11 -4.41
N THR A 12 11.04 -6.29 -3.11
CA THR A 12 10.00 -7.19 -2.60
C THR A 12 8.96 -6.41 -1.82
N LEU A 13 7.71 -6.49 -2.25
CA LEU A 13 6.54 -5.99 -1.55
C LEU A 13 5.94 -7.10 -0.70
N VAL A 14 5.86 -6.88 0.62
CA VAL A 14 5.19 -7.78 1.54
C VAL A 14 3.86 -7.15 1.97
N ASP A 15 2.76 -7.75 1.53
CA ASP A 15 1.41 -7.35 1.90
C ASP A 15 1.00 -8.04 3.21
N GLY A 16 1.15 -7.31 4.31
CA GLY A 16 0.68 -7.69 5.64
C GLY A 16 -0.84 -7.57 5.82
N TYR A 17 -1.53 -7.24 4.74
CA TYR A 17 -2.92 -6.80 4.67
C TYR A 17 -3.19 -5.47 5.37
N VAL A 18 -4.22 -4.80 4.87
CA VAL A 18 -4.79 -3.57 5.44
C VAL A 18 -6.27 -3.77 5.76
N ASP A 19 -6.74 -3.10 6.82
CA ASP A 19 -8.17 -2.90 7.04
C ASP A 19 -8.41 -1.52 7.64
N GLU A 20 -9.12 -0.70 6.89
CA GLU A 20 -9.60 0.62 7.27
C GLU A 20 -11.10 0.71 7.01
N PRO A 21 -11.83 1.62 7.69
CA PRO A 21 -13.28 1.73 7.51
C PRO A 21 -13.72 1.85 6.05
N ALA A 22 -12.90 2.49 5.21
CA ALA A 22 -13.16 2.66 3.78
C ALA A 22 -12.34 1.70 2.89
N HIS A 23 -11.39 0.91 3.40
CA HIS A 23 -10.40 0.26 2.53
C HIS A 23 -10.01 -1.14 3.00
N PHE A 24 -10.20 -2.13 2.13
CA PHE A 24 -10.00 -3.53 2.48
C PHE A 24 -8.80 -4.12 1.75
N GLY A 25 -7.95 -4.86 2.45
CA GLY A 25 -6.80 -5.55 1.87
C GLY A 25 -6.71 -7.03 2.22
N VAL A 26 -7.56 -7.53 3.13
CA VAL A 26 -7.57 -8.96 3.45
C VAL A 26 -8.32 -9.71 2.35
N PRO A 27 -7.84 -10.88 1.88
CA PRO A 27 -8.51 -11.64 0.83
C PRO A 27 -10.00 -11.87 1.13
N PRO A 28 -10.87 -11.74 0.13
CA PRO A 28 -10.58 -11.74 -1.31
C PRO A 28 -10.17 -10.39 -1.93
N TYR A 29 -9.89 -9.36 -1.12
CA TYR A 29 -9.53 -8.04 -1.63
C TYR A 29 -8.01 -7.92 -1.86
N ILE A 30 -7.62 -7.12 -2.87
CA ILE A 30 -6.30 -6.50 -2.93
C ILE A 30 -6.48 -4.99 -2.76
N SER A 31 -5.75 -4.44 -1.80
CA SER A 31 -5.81 -3.00 -1.52
C SER A 31 -5.12 -2.18 -2.62
N THR A 32 -5.18 -0.85 -2.49
CA THR A 32 -4.49 0.04 -3.43
C THR A 32 -3.00 0.13 -3.14
N TYR A 33 -2.58 -0.06 -1.89
CA TYR A 33 -1.18 0.10 -1.45
C TYR A 33 -0.18 -0.70 -2.29
N PRO A 34 -0.25 -2.04 -2.41
CA PRO A 34 0.75 -2.80 -3.16
C PRO A 34 0.78 -2.44 -4.64
N ARG A 35 -0.38 -2.13 -5.22
CA ARG A 35 -0.49 -1.75 -6.64
C ARG A 35 0.09 -0.36 -6.86
N PHE A 36 -0.27 0.63 -6.04
CA PHE A 36 0.21 1.99 -6.22
C PHE A 36 1.69 2.10 -5.89
N THR A 37 2.17 1.40 -4.86
CA THR A 37 3.61 1.30 -4.56
C THR A 37 4.40 0.69 -5.70
N ALA A 38 3.92 -0.41 -6.30
CA ALA A 38 4.59 -0.98 -7.48
C ALA A 38 4.61 -0.03 -8.68
N GLY A 39 3.51 0.69 -8.93
CA GLY A 39 3.49 1.70 -9.98
C GLY A 39 4.48 2.84 -9.73
N ALA A 40 4.61 3.27 -8.48
CA ALA A 40 5.56 4.30 -8.07
C ALA A 40 7.02 3.84 -8.23
N LEU A 41 7.30 2.56 -7.95
CA LEU A 41 8.62 1.95 -8.21
C LEU A 41 8.94 1.88 -9.71
N VAL A 42 7.95 1.52 -10.54
CA VAL A 42 8.09 1.50 -12.01
C VAL A 42 8.37 2.89 -12.56
N ASP A 43 7.63 3.90 -12.10
CA ASP A 43 7.84 5.31 -12.47
C ASP A 43 9.25 5.80 -12.07
N ALA A 44 9.74 5.36 -10.91
CA ALA A 44 11.09 5.65 -10.44
C ALA A 44 12.20 4.89 -11.19
N GLY A 45 11.85 3.98 -12.11
CA GLY A 45 12.78 3.28 -13.00
C GLY A 45 13.09 1.83 -12.64
N VAL A 46 12.42 1.24 -11.64
CA VAL A 46 12.55 -0.18 -11.32
C VAL A 46 11.76 -1.02 -12.33
N PRO A 47 12.37 -1.98 -13.04
CA PRO A 47 11.64 -2.82 -13.99
C PRO A 47 10.60 -3.68 -13.29
N ALA A 48 9.40 -3.81 -13.87
CA ALA A 48 8.29 -4.56 -13.27
C ALA A 48 8.65 -6.03 -12.97
N GLU A 49 9.50 -6.64 -13.80
CA GLU A 49 10.00 -8.01 -13.61
C GLU A 49 10.93 -8.19 -12.39
N ARG A 50 11.38 -7.10 -11.77
CA ARG A 50 12.20 -7.11 -10.54
C ARG A 50 11.40 -6.72 -9.30
N ILE A 51 10.09 -6.55 -9.43
CA ILE A 51 9.19 -6.24 -8.33
C ILE A 51 8.39 -7.51 -8.00
N THR A 52 8.79 -8.15 -6.90
CA THR A 52 8.12 -9.33 -6.36
C THR A 52 7.07 -8.91 -5.34
N TYR A 53 5.92 -9.57 -5.35
CA TYR A 53 4.83 -9.37 -4.39
C TYR A 53 4.52 -10.67 -3.66
N HIS A 54 4.48 -10.61 -2.33
CA HIS A 54 4.05 -11.71 -1.47
C HIS A 54 3.01 -11.22 -0.47
N THR A 55 1.95 -11.99 -0.27
CA THR A 55 1.08 -11.84 0.89
C THR A 55 1.74 -12.42 2.14
N ILE A 56 1.34 -11.94 3.32
CA ILE A 56 1.81 -12.53 4.59
C ILE A 56 1.44 -14.01 4.70
N ASP A 57 0.28 -14.44 4.20
CA ASP A 57 -0.13 -15.84 4.22
C ASP A 57 0.81 -16.72 3.36
N GLU A 58 1.26 -16.23 2.21
CA GLU A 58 2.25 -16.94 1.41
C GLU A 58 3.59 -17.11 2.13
N LEU A 59 4.03 -16.10 2.87
CA LEU A 59 5.27 -16.21 3.67
C LEU A 59 5.13 -17.22 4.82
N ARG A 60 3.92 -17.36 5.40
CA ARG A 60 3.64 -18.39 6.41
C ARG A 60 3.67 -19.79 5.80
N ASP A 61 3.08 -19.95 4.61
CA ASP A 61 2.91 -21.25 3.96
C ASP A 61 4.19 -21.73 3.25
N GLU A 62 4.99 -20.83 2.70
CA GLU A 62 6.12 -21.15 1.82
C GLU A 62 7.43 -20.51 2.28
N ARG A 63 8.20 -21.26 3.07
CA ARG A 63 9.51 -20.82 3.59
C ARG A 63 10.53 -20.36 2.54
N ASN A 64 10.41 -20.80 1.29
CA ASN A 64 11.31 -20.37 0.21
C ASN A 64 11.08 -18.91 -0.21
N LYS A 65 9.87 -18.37 -0.04
CA LYS A 65 9.53 -16.97 -0.40
C LYS A 65 10.23 -15.95 0.49
N TRP A 66 10.65 -16.37 1.69
CA TRP A 66 11.51 -15.55 2.57
C TRP A 66 12.87 -15.22 1.96
N ARG A 67 13.34 -15.96 0.95
CA ARG A 67 14.56 -15.57 0.22
C ARG A 67 14.37 -14.28 -0.55
N ASP A 68 13.20 -14.10 -1.16
CA ASP A 68 12.90 -12.85 -1.88
C ASP A 68 12.83 -11.66 -0.91
N VAL A 69 12.42 -11.90 0.34
CA VAL A 69 12.45 -10.88 1.40
C VAL A 69 13.88 -10.58 1.84
N ALA A 70 14.69 -11.62 2.07
CA ALA A 70 16.05 -11.47 2.58
C ALA A 70 17.01 -10.87 1.55
N ASP A 71 16.94 -11.35 0.31
CA ASP A 71 17.90 -11.04 -0.76
C ASP A 71 17.55 -9.74 -1.52
N ALA A 72 16.40 -9.11 -1.26
CA ALA A 72 16.00 -7.88 -1.94
C ALA A 72 16.89 -6.68 -1.56
N ASP A 73 17.20 -5.84 -2.55
CA ASP A 73 17.87 -4.55 -2.30
C ASP A 73 16.96 -3.59 -1.53
N LEU A 74 15.64 -3.68 -1.78
CA LEU A 74 14.60 -2.95 -1.06
C LEU A 74 13.43 -3.88 -0.73
N MET A 75 13.15 -4.03 0.57
CA MET A 75 11.94 -4.70 1.06
C MET A 75 10.95 -3.65 1.56
N ILE A 76 9.70 -3.72 1.08
CA ILE A 76 8.62 -2.81 1.47
C ILE A 76 7.50 -3.59 2.12
N TYR A 77 7.31 -3.39 3.43
CA TYR A 77 6.16 -3.91 4.15
C TYR A 77 4.98 -2.94 4.07
N LEU A 78 3.83 -3.46 3.62
CA LEU A 78 2.59 -2.73 3.45
C LEU A 78 1.53 -3.36 4.36
N GLY A 79 1.09 -2.63 5.38
CA GLY A 79 0.07 -3.18 6.26
C GLY A 79 -0.49 -2.22 7.28
N GLY A 80 -1.43 -2.73 8.08
CA GLY A 80 -1.98 -2.04 9.23
C GLY A 80 -3.49 -2.17 9.34
N MET A 81 -3.96 -2.44 10.56
CA MET A 81 -5.37 -2.50 10.88
C MET A 81 -5.74 -1.24 11.66
N THR A 82 -6.85 -0.60 11.30
CA THR A 82 -7.38 0.57 12.05
C THR A 82 -8.78 0.31 12.59
N VAL A 83 -9.36 -0.84 12.25
CA VAL A 83 -10.63 -1.34 12.77
C VAL A 83 -10.47 -2.76 13.33
N PRO A 84 -11.21 -3.12 14.39
CA PRO A 84 -11.25 -4.49 14.86
C PRO A 84 -12.07 -5.35 13.87
N GLY A 85 -11.51 -6.48 13.45
CA GLY A 85 -12.11 -7.34 12.43
C GLY A 85 -11.93 -8.83 12.70
N LYS A 86 -12.79 -9.63 12.07
CA LYS A 86 -12.61 -11.08 11.92
C LYS A 86 -12.64 -11.38 10.43
N TYR A 87 -11.58 -12.02 9.95
CA TYR A 87 -11.36 -12.23 8.53
C TYR A 87 -11.49 -13.72 8.18
N VAL A 88 -11.97 -14.00 6.97
CA VAL A 88 -12.27 -15.37 6.51
C VAL A 88 -11.30 -15.84 5.43
N GLY A 89 -10.76 -14.92 4.61
CA GLY A 89 -9.92 -15.28 3.46
C GLY A 89 -8.41 -15.19 3.70
N GLY A 90 -7.98 -14.55 4.78
CA GLY A 90 -6.57 -14.41 5.15
C GLY A 90 -6.46 -13.83 6.56
N THR A 91 -5.26 -13.86 7.13
CA THR A 91 -5.02 -13.30 8.48
C THR A 91 -4.00 -12.17 8.38
N PRO A 92 -4.31 -10.94 8.83
CA PRO A 92 -3.32 -9.86 8.89
C PRO A 92 -2.03 -10.27 9.61
N ALA A 93 -0.92 -9.64 9.25
CA ALA A 93 0.36 -9.92 9.89
C ALA A 93 0.31 -9.60 11.40
N GLU A 94 0.84 -10.52 12.21
CA GLU A 94 1.03 -10.28 13.64
C GLU A 94 2.27 -9.41 13.89
N PRO A 95 2.33 -8.62 14.98
CA PRO A 95 3.47 -7.75 15.25
C PRO A 95 4.83 -8.45 15.26
N ASP A 96 4.89 -9.70 15.74
CA ASP A 96 6.14 -10.47 15.75
C ASP A 96 6.56 -10.88 14.33
N GLU A 97 5.62 -11.20 13.43
CA GLU A 97 5.93 -11.48 12.03
C GLU A 97 6.43 -10.24 11.29
N VAL A 98 5.86 -9.06 11.61
CA VAL A 98 6.32 -7.78 11.08
C VAL A 98 7.78 -7.50 11.48
N ARG A 99 8.17 -7.84 12.72
CA ARG A 99 9.56 -7.76 13.18
C ARG A 99 10.45 -8.79 12.49
N GLU A 100 9.97 -10.02 12.35
CA GLU A 100 10.72 -11.08 11.64
C GLU A 100 11.00 -10.68 10.18
N ILE A 101 10.04 -10.08 9.49
CA ILE A 101 10.22 -9.53 8.14
C ILE A 101 11.31 -8.46 8.11
N ALA A 102 11.28 -7.52 9.06
CA ALA A 102 12.29 -6.47 9.17
C ALA A 102 13.70 -7.04 9.38
N TRP A 103 13.83 -8.02 10.28
CA TRP A 103 15.12 -8.66 10.57
C TRP A 103 15.63 -9.59 9.47
N ALA A 104 14.72 -10.14 8.66
CA ALA A 104 15.08 -11.00 7.55
C ALA A 104 15.67 -10.21 6.37
N ALA A 105 15.22 -8.97 6.15
CA ALA A 105 15.72 -8.13 5.06
C ALA A 105 17.20 -7.78 5.25
N GLU A 106 18.05 -8.20 4.31
CA GLU A 106 19.48 -7.85 4.31
C GLU A 106 19.74 -6.48 3.67
N GLY A 107 18.86 -6.06 2.74
CA GLY A 107 18.87 -4.74 2.10
C GLY A 107 18.09 -3.67 2.88
N THR A 108 17.78 -2.56 2.21
CA THR A 108 17.02 -1.46 2.80
C THR A 108 15.59 -1.90 3.08
N SER A 109 15.04 -1.53 4.24
CA SER A 109 13.66 -1.85 4.61
C SER A 109 12.79 -0.61 4.79
N LEU A 110 11.60 -0.63 4.19
CA LEU A 110 10.59 0.42 4.28
C LEU A 110 9.28 -0.16 4.81
N MET A 111 8.70 0.50 5.81
CA MET A 111 7.35 0.22 6.28
C MET A 111 6.39 1.35 5.91
N GLY A 112 5.18 0.99 5.50
CA GLY A 112 4.08 1.94 5.37
C GLY A 112 2.70 1.29 5.31
N GLY A 113 1.71 2.09 4.93
CA GLY A 113 0.29 1.76 5.05
C GLY A 113 -0.36 2.39 6.28
N PRO A 114 -1.58 1.99 6.64
CA PRO A 114 -2.31 2.59 7.75
C PRO A 114 -1.78 2.23 9.14
N ILE A 115 -0.74 1.38 9.24
CA ILE A 115 -0.05 1.06 10.51
C ILE A 115 0.38 2.31 11.29
N LYS A 116 0.64 3.42 10.58
CA LYS A 116 0.97 4.73 11.16
C LYS A 116 -0.12 5.35 12.05
N PHE A 117 -1.37 4.90 11.95
CA PHE A 117 -2.47 5.40 12.77
C PHE A 117 -2.72 4.57 14.03
N GLY A 118 -2.22 3.33 14.07
CA GLY A 118 -2.51 2.36 15.12
C GLY A 118 -3.97 1.86 15.12
N VAL A 119 -4.27 0.94 16.04
CA VAL A 119 -5.63 0.45 16.32
C VAL A 119 -6.21 1.28 17.47
N GLY A 120 -7.35 1.95 17.27
CA GLY A 120 -8.01 2.74 18.31
C GLY A 120 -9.52 2.49 18.40
N GLU A 121 -10.09 2.54 19.61
CA GLU A 121 -11.55 2.53 19.83
C GLU A 121 -12.18 3.91 19.51
N GLU A 122 -11.37 4.98 19.55
CA GLU A 122 -11.70 6.34 19.15
C GLU A 122 -10.50 6.97 18.42
N ASN A 123 -10.74 7.74 17.35
CA ASN A 123 -9.68 8.46 16.64
C ASN A 123 -9.19 9.68 17.43
N ALA A 124 -8.44 9.46 18.50
CA ALA A 124 -7.83 10.51 19.33
C ALA A 124 -6.63 11.23 18.65
N GLY A 125 -6.51 11.16 17.32
CA GLY A 125 -5.24 11.40 16.64
C GLY A 125 -4.36 10.16 16.74
N ALA A 126 -3.38 10.03 15.83
CA ALA A 126 -2.44 8.93 15.80
C ALA A 126 -1.99 8.63 17.24
N THR A 127 -2.22 7.40 17.72
CA THR A 127 -1.41 6.90 18.83
C THR A 127 0.01 7.12 18.34
N GLU A 128 0.78 8.01 18.97
CA GLU A 128 2.22 8.10 18.72
C GLU A 128 2.75 6.72 19.07
N THR A 129 2.75 5.81 18.09
CA THR A 129 3.62 4.66 18.10
C THR A 129 4.99 5.29 18.05
N GLU A 130 5.53 5.52 19.24
CA GLU A 130 6.87 6.06 19.45
C GLU A 130 7.78 5.31 18.46
N ARG A 131 8.51 6.06 17.65
CA ARG A 131 9.42 5.60 16.58
C ARG A 131 10.45 4.55 17.04
N SER A 132 10.49 4.18 18.32
CA SER A 132 11.47 3.29 18.95
C SER A 132 11.21 1.79 18.77
N ASP A 133 10.04 1.38 18.26
CA ASP A 133 9.60 -0.03 18.37
C ASP A 133 9.49 -0.79 17.04
N LEU A 134 9.91 -0.18 15.93
CA LEU A 134 9.82 -0.79 14.59
C LEU A 134 11.22 -1.00 14.03
N ASP A 135 11.55 -2.26 13.76
CA ASP A 135 12.88 -2.73 13.32
C ASP A 135 13.24 -2.35 11.86
N PHE A 136 12.47 -1.47 11.23
CA PHE A 136 12.66 -1.03 9.85
C PHE A 136 13.61 0.16 9.73
N GLU A 137 14.39 0.21 8.66
CA GLU A 137 15.30 1.34 8.40
C GLU A 137 14.52 2.64 8.14
N PHE A 138 13.44 2.54 7.36
CA PHE A 138 12.56 3.66 7.07
C PHE A 138 11.09 3.35 7.40
N VAL A 139 10.39 4.36 7.90
CA VAL A 139 8.95 4.30 8.16
C VAL A 139 8.29 5.52 7.50
N ALA A 140 7.42 5.27 6.51
CA ALA A 140 6.69 6.32 5.81
C ALA A 140 5.56 6.87 6.69
N LYS A 141 5.65 8.15 7.07
CA LYS A 141 4.55 8.85 7.76
C LYS A 141 3.57 9.49 6.78
N GLY A 142 4.05 9.81 5.59
CA GLY A 142 3.25 10.20 4.43
C GLY A 142 2.64 9.00 3.70
N ASP A 143 2.62 9.09 2.38
CA ASP A 143 2.20 7.99 1.50
C ASP A 143 3.35 7.06 1.19
N VAL A 144 3.13 5.76 1.33
CA VAL A 144 4.19 4.77 1.17
C VAL A 144 4.61 4.62 -0.29
N GLU A 145 3.69 4.79 -1.22
CA GLU A 145 3.96 4.86 -2.65
C GLU A 145 4.85 6.07 -3.01
N ALA A 146 4.61 7.24 -2.42
CA ALA A 146 5.46 8.41 -2.60
C ALA A 146 6.84 8.22 -1.94
N ALA A 147 6.86 7.64 -0.74
CA ALA A 147 8.11 7.32 -0.05
C ALA A 147 8.96 6.31 -0.84
N ALA A 148 8.34 5.27 -1.40
CA ALA A 148 9.01 4.26 -2.22
C ALA A 148 9.61 4.89 -3.49
N HIS A 149 8.84 5.70 -4.21
CA HIS A 149 9.34 6.43 -5.38
C HIS A 149 10.54 7.32 -5.01
N ASP A 150 10.38 8.18 -4.01
CA ASP A 150 11.42 9.12 -3.62
C ASP A 150 12.68 8.41 -3.08
N LEU A 151 12.51 7.29 -2.38
CA LEU A 151 13.62 6.47 -1.90
C LEU A 151 14.45 5.90 -3.06
N ILE A 152 13.80 5.42 -4.13
CA ILE A 152 14.51 4.98 -5.35
C ILE A 152 15.24 6.14 -6.01
N ILE A 153 14.56 7.28 -6.22
CA ILE A 153 15.16 8.47 -6.86
C ILE A 153 16.37 9.01 -6.08
N ASN A 154 16.34 8.90 -4.75
CA ASN A 154 17.42 9.33 -3.87
C ASN A 154 18.48 8.24 -3.62
N GLY A 155 18.45 7.12 -4.34
CA GLY A 155 19.47 6.06 -4.23
C GLY A 155 19.44 5.30 -2.91
N LEU A 156 18.24 5.10 -2.35
CA LEU A 156 17.97 4.43 -1.06
C LEU A 156 18.48 5.19 0.17
N GLU A 157 18.81 6.47 0.05
CA GLU A 157 19.37 7.26 1.18
C GLU A 157 18.29 7.97 2.03
N GLY A 158 17.05 8.04 1.55
CA GLY A 158 15.90 8.58 2.30
C GLY A 158 14.86 9.30 1.44
N PHE A 159 13.85 9.84 2.11
CA PHE A 159 12.73 10.56 1.48
C PHE A 159 12.14 11.63 2.44
N GLY A 160 11.27 12.48 1.90
CA GLY A 160 10.45 13.39 2.69
C GLY A 160 9.06 12.80 2.96
N ASP A 161 8.51 13.04 4.15
CA ASP A 161 7.13 12.62 4.48
C ASP A 161 6.12 13.51 3.72
N ARG A 162 5.75 13.09 2.50
CA ARG A 162 4.76 13.78 1.65
C ARG A 162 3.57 12.90 1.32
N MET A 163 2.48 13.57 0.94
CA MET A 163 1.33 12.94 0.32
C MET A 163 1.51 12.99 -1.19
N ARG A 164 1.02 11.97 -1.91
CA ARG A 164 0.99 11.99 -3.37
C ARG A 164 -0.13 12.87 -3.89
N ASP A 165 0.02 13.35 -5.11
CA ASP A 165 -1.03 14.08 -5.84
C ASP A 165 -1.90 13.16 -6.72
N VAL A 166 -2.84 13.78 -7.45
CA VAL A 166 -3.80 13.07 -8.29
C VAL A 166 -3.15 12.59 -9.58
N GLU A 167 -2.18 13.33 -10.10
CA GLU A 167 -1.39 12.99 -11.27
C GLU A 167 -0.56 11.73 -11.01
N GLU A 168 0.17 11.70 -9.89
CA GLU A 168 0.96 10.56 -9.42
C GLU A 168 0.11 9.31 -9.27
N VAL A 169 -1.00 9.35 -8.52
CA VAL A 169 -1.87 8.16 -8.37
C VAL A 169 -2.48 7.72 -9.69
N THR A 170 -2.80 8.66 -10.58
CA THR A 170 -3.37 8.31 -11.89
C THR A 170 -2.37 7.48 -12.70
N GLN A 171 -1.10 7.83 -12.64
CA GLN A 171 -0.05 7.07 -13.30
C GLN A 171 0.21 5.74 -12.58
N TRP A 172 0.52 5.79 -11.28
CA TRP A 172 0.94 4.64 -10.50
C TRP A 172 -0.14 3.56 -10.41
N ALA A 173 -1.42 3.94 -10.37
CA ALA A 173 -2.52 2.99 -10.37
C ALA A 173 -2.56 2.09 -11.62
N ARG A 174 -2.18 2.63 -12.79
CA ARG A 174 -2.12 1.86 -14.04
C ARG A 174 -0.82 1.06 -14.13
N GLU A 175 0.30 1.69 -13.79
CA GLU A 175 1.63 1.09 -13.96
C GLU A 175 1.84 -0.09 -13.02
N GLY A 176 1.28 -0.04 -11.82
CA GLY A 176 1.34 -1.13 -10.86
C GLY A 176 0.24 -2.20 -11.01
N ALA A 177 -0.58 -2.14 -12.06
CA ALA A 177 -1.65 -3.12 -12.26
C ALA A 177 -1.12 -4.57 -12.38
N PHE A 178 0.13 -4.78 -12.79
CA PHE A 178 0.75 -6.11 -12.91
C PHE A 178 0.87 -6.88 -11.61
N VAL A 179 0.87 -6.19 -10.46
CA VAL A 179 0.96 -6.83 -9.14
C VAL A 179 -0.16 -7.83 -8.92
N VAL A 180 -1.35 -7.59 -9.49
CA VAL A 180 -2.48 -8.51 -9.30
C VAL A 180 -2.20 -9.91 -9.80
N GLU A 181 -1.34 -10.07 -10.81
CA GLU A 181 -0.99 -11.38 -11.39
C GLU A 181 -0.17 -12.24 -10.43
N GLN A 182 0.43 -11.62 -9.39
CA GLN A 182 1.22 -12.29 -8.35
C GLN A 182 0.37 -12.70 -7.13
N HIS A 183 -0.88 -12.21 -7.02
CA HIS A 183 -1.72 -12.47 -5.84
C HIS A 183 -2.32 -13.89 -5.88
N PRO A 184 -2.34 -14.66 -4.77
CA PRO A 184 -2.83 -16.06 -4.75
C PRO A 184 -4.25 -16.28 -5.28
N ASN A 185 -5.15 -15.34 -5.01
CA ASN A 185 -6.54 -15.38 -5.46
C ASN A 185 -6.76 -14.93 -6.92
N HIS A 186 -5.71 -14.52 -7.62
CA HIS A 186 -5.81 -14.11 -9.02
C HIS A 186 -5.95 -15.32 -9.97
N PRO A 187 -6.73 -15.22 -11.06
CA PRO A 187 -7.67 -14.14 -11.40
C PRO A 187 -9.07 -14.31 -10.81
N GLU A 188 -9.50 -15.53 -10.45
CA GLU A 188 -10.91 -15.84 -10.26
C GLU A 188 -11.55 -15.24 -9.00
N TYR A 189 -10.78 -15.06 -7.92
CA TYR A 189 -11.30 -14.75 -6.58
C TYR A 189 -10.75 -13.45 -6.00
N LEU A 190 -10.19 -12.58 -6.85
CA LEU A 190 -9.61 -11.30 -6.45
C LEU A 190 -10.57 -10.14 -6.74
N ILE A 191 -10.80 -9.30 -5.72
CA ILE A 191 -11.55 -8.05 -5.81
C ILE A 191 -10.56 -6.89 -5.69
N CYS A 192 -10.44 -6.08 -6.74
CA CYS A 192 -9.57 -4.91 -6.73
C CYS A 192 -10.29 -3.72 -6.07
N GLU A 193 -9.74 -3.21 -4.98
CA GLU A 193 -10.18 -1.94 -4.39
C GLU A 193 -9.80 -0.77 -5.28
N LEU A 194 -10.74 0.13 -5.55
CA LEU A 194 -10.51 1.34 -6.32
C LEU A 194 -10.65 2.56 -5.41
N GLU A 195 -9.64 3.42 -5.42
CA GLU A 195 -9.69 4.74 -4.79
C GLU A 195 -10.41 5.72 -5.71
N THR A 196 -11.50 6.32 -5.24
CA THR A 196 -12.15 7.42 -5.97
C THR A 196 -11.87 8.77 -5.31
N SER A 197 -11.62 8.78 -4.00
CA SER A 197 -11.29 9.98 -3.26
C SER A 197 -10.45 9.65 -2.04
N ARG A 198 -9.90 10.69 -1.45
CA ARG A 198 -9.17 10.62 -0.19
C ARG A 198 -9.40 11.87 0.64
N GLY A 199 -9.32 11.76 1.96
CA GLY A 199 -9.67 12.84 2.88
C GLY A 199 -11.17 12.98 3.05
N CYS A 200 -11.59 13.61 4.14
CA CYS A 200 -13.00 13.83 4.44
C CYS A 200 -13.20 15.14 5.21
N ALA A 201 -14.20 15.92 4.82
CA ALA A 201 -14.58 17.16 5.51
C ALA A 201 -15.26 16.89 6.86
N TYR A 202 -15.88 15.71 7.00
CA TYR A 202 -16.56 15.28 8.21
C TYR A 202 -15.62 14.53 9.16
N ARG A 203 -15.81 14.72 10.47
CA ARG A 203 -15.01 14.04 11.51
C ARG A 203 -15.86 13.02 12.25
N CYS A 204 -15.95 11.81 11.71
CA CYS A 204 -16.57 10.68 12.40
C CYS A 204 -15.57 10.07 13.41
N SER A 205 -16.05 9.70 14.60
CA SER A 205 -15.21 9.20 15.70
C SER A 205 -14.43 7.92 15.39
N PHE A 206 -14.88 7.15 14.40
CA PHE A 206 -14.32 5.84 14.00
C PHE A 206 -13.60 5.87 12.64
N CYS A 207 -13.67 6.96 11.88
CA CYS A 207 -13.14 7.03 10.52
C CYS A 207 -11.70 7.57 10.45
N THR A 208 -10.79 6.85 9.78
CA THR A 208 -9.41 7.30 9.52
C THR A 208 -9.30 8.30 8.38
N GLU A 209 -10.34 8.42 7.53
CA GLU A 209 -10.31 9.26 6.34
C GLU A 209 -9.93 10.73 6.61
N PRO A 210 -10.43 11.40 7.66
CA PRO A 210 -10.06 12.79 7.97
C PRO A 210 -8.59 12.96 8.34
N LEU A 211 -7.89 11.87 8.72
CA LEU A 211 -6.46 11.90 9.02
C LEU A 211 -5.61 12.02 7.75
N TYR A 212 -6.18 11.73 6.57
CA TYR A 212 -5.54 11.98 5.28
C TYR A 212 -5.71 13.42 4.78
N GLY A 213 -6.42 14.27 5.53
CA GLY A 213 -6.58 15.69 5.23
C GLY A 213 -7.91 16.03 4.54
N ASN A 214 -7.90 17.15 3.83
CA ASN A 214 -9.08 17.64 3.10
C ASN A 214 -9.42 16.71 1.93
N PRO A 215 -10.70 16.62 1.54
CA PRO A 215 -11.12 15.82 0.40
C PRO A 215 -10.36 16.17 -0.89
N SER A 216 -9.91 15.13 -1.58
CA SER A 216 -9.36 15.16 -2.92
C SER A 216 -10.01 14.03 -3.73
N PHE A 217 -10.39 14.32 -4.97
CA PHE A 217 -11.16 13.39 -5.82
C PHE A 217 -10.36 13.05 -7.07
N ARG A 218 -10.21 11.75 -7.34
CA ARG A 218 -9.64 11.29 -8.61
C ARG A 218 -10.65 11.52 -9.72
N PRO A 219 -10.29 12.13 -10.86
CA PRO A 219 -11.19 12.28 -12.00
C PRO A 219 -11.68 10.92 -12.52
N PRO A 220 -12.91 10.80 -13.06
CA PRO A 220 -13.40 9.53 -13.59
C PRO A 220 -12.46 8.86 -14.62
N PRO A 221 -11.81 9.59 -15.55
CA PRO A 221 -10.84 8.98 -16.46
C PRO A 221 -9.65 8.30 -15.76
N SER A 222 -9.23 8.80 -14.60
CA SER A 222 -8.17 8.18 -13.80
C SER A 222 -8.60 6.79 -13.34
N VAL A 223 -9.80 6.68 -12.75
CA VAL A 223 -10.35 5.42 -12.24
C VAL A 223 -10.65 4.45 -13.38
N VAL A 224 -11.23 4.92 -14.50
CA VAL A 224 -11.50 4.08 -15.67
C VAL A 224 -10.21 3.50 -16.25
N SER A 225 -9.15 4.30 -16.37
CA SER A 225 -7.87 3.82 -16.91
C SER A 225 -7.17 2.79 -16.01
N GLU A 226 -7.36 2.88 -14.69
CA GLU A 226 -6.93 1.84 -13.75
C GLU A 226 -7.73 0.55 -13.95
N VAL A 227 -9.05 0.65 -14.10
CA VAL A 227 -9.92 -0.51 -14.38
C VAL A 227 -9.52 -1.20 -15.67
N ASP A 228 -9.26 -0.44 -16.75
CA ASP A 228 -8.81 -0.99 -18.03
C ASP A 228 -7.48 -1.75 -17.85
N ALA A 229 -6.50 -1.14 -17.18
CA ALA A 229 -5.19 -1.76 -16.93
C ALA A 229 -5.30 -3.05 -16.09
N LEU A 230 -6.17 -3.07 -15.07
CA LEU A 230 -6.42 -4.26 -14.26
C LEU A 230 -7.18 -5.34 -15.04
N ALA A 231 -8.16 -4.94 -15.87
CA ALA A 231 -8.97 -5.86 -16.66
C ALA A 231 -8.15 -6.56 -17.75
N ASP A 232 -7.23 -5.84 -18.39
CA ASP A 232 -6.24 -6.37 -19.36
C ASP A 232 -5.37 -7.47 -18.73
N ARG A 233 -5.20 -7.43 -17.41
CA ARG A 233 -4.44 -8.41 -16.62
C ARG A 233 -5.30 -9.48 -15.96
N GLY A 234 -6.58 -9.57 -16.31
CA GLY A 234 -7.45 -10.66 -15.83
C GLY A 234 -8.34 -10.33 -14.65
N ALA A 235 -8.23 -9.14 -14.03
CA ALA A 235 -9.15 -8.74 -12.97
C ALA A 235 -10.59 -8.61 -13.51
N ARG A 236 -11.58 -9.06 -12.73
CA ARG A 236 -13.01 -9.04 -13.12
C ARG A 236 -13.91 -8.41 -12.07
N HIS A 237 -13.45 -8.30 -10.83
CA HIS A 237 -14.23 -7.81 -9.71
C HIS A 237 -13.58 -6.56 -9.14
N PHE A 238 -14.39 -5.52 -8.97
CA PHE A 238 -13.93 -4.21 -8.52
C PHE A 238 -14.85 -3.71 -7.41
N ARG A 239 -14.27 -3.08 -6.40
CA ARG A 239 -15.02 -2.35 -5.36
C ARG A 239 -14.55 -0.91 -5.34
N LEU A 240 -15.48 0.02 -5.56
CA LEU A 240 -15.27 1.44 -5.26
C LEU A 240 -15.34 1.54 -3.73
N GLY A 241 -14.19 1.46 -3.06
CA GLY A 241 -14.12 1.30 -1.61
C GLY A 241 -13.41 2.45 -0.93
N ARG A 242 -12.16 2.69 -1.32
CA ARG A 242 -11.28 3.73 -0.79
C ARG A 242 -11.83 5.14 -1.11
N GLN A 243 -12.83 5.55 -0.33
CA GLN A 243 -13.42 6.89 -0.24
C GLN A 243 -14.30 6.99 1.03
N ALA A 244 -14.44 8.20 1.60
CA ALA A 244 -15.34 8.42 2.75
C ALA A 244 -16.83 8.31 2.38
N ASP A 245 -17.24 8.98 1.31
CA ASP A 245 -18.64 9.03 0.86
C ASP A 245 -18.71 9.16 -0.66
N ILE A 246 -19.18 8.10 -1.32
CA ILE A 246 -19.36 8.07 -2.77
C ILE A 246 -20.44 9.04 -3.26
N LEU A 247 -21.40 9.41 -2.41
CA LEU A 247 -22.44 10.38 -2.76
C LEU A 247 -21.90 11.81 -2.80
N ALA A 248 -20.79 12.07 -2.10
CA ALA A 248 -20.08 13.35 -2.11
C ALA A 248 -18.98 13.42 -3.18
N TYR A 249 -18.79 12.37 -3.98
CA TYR A 249 -17.75 12.32 -5.00
C TYR A 249 -17.90 13.44 -6.04
N GLY A 250 -16.82 14.23 -6.22
CA GLY A 250 -16.80 15.38 -7.12
C GLY A 250 -17.48 16.64 -6.57
N GLY A 251 -17.82 16.65 -5.27
CA GLY A 251 -18.28 17.83 -4.55
C GLY A 251 -17.18 18.87 -4.29
N ASP A 252 -17.54 19.97 -3.63
CA ASP A 252 -16.63 21.07 -3.28
C ASP A 252 -15.73 20.77 -2.07
N GLY A 253 -15.94 19.64 -1.40
CA GLY A 253 -15.12 19.21 -0.25
C GLY A 253 -15.41 20.00 1.03
N GLU A 254 -16.54 20.70 1.09
CA GLU A 254 -17.02 21.40 2.28
C GLU A 254 -18.12 20.60 3.01
N ALA A 255 -18.31 20.90 4.31
CA ALA A 255 -19.22 20.17 5.20
C ALA A 255 -20.64 20.74 5.24
#